data_AF-A0A093V4G9-F1
#
_entry.id   AF-A0A093V4G9-F1
#
_cell.length_a   1.000
_cell.length_b   1.000
_cell.length_c   1.000
_cell.angle_alpha   90.00
_cell.angle_beta   90.00
_cell.angle_gamma   90.00
#
_symmetry.space_group_name_H-M   'P 1'
#
loop_
_entity.id
_entity.type
_entity.pdbx_description
1 polymer ?
#
loop_
_entity_poly.entity_id
_entity_poly.type
_entity_poly.pdbx_seq_one_letter_code
_entity_poly.pdbx_strand_id
1 'polypeptide(L)' 'MLIKVRTLTGKEIELDIESDYKVSRIKERVEEKEGIPPVQQRLIFGGKQMYVL' A
#
# COMPACT_ATOMS: atom_id res chain seq x y z
N MET A 1 -6.60 6.86 -9.80
CA MET A 1 -6.77 7.69 -8.58
C MET A 1 -5.46 7.66 -7.83
N LEU A 2 -4.93 8.82 -7.45
CA LEU A 2 -3.65 8.87 -6.73
C LEU A 2 -3.87 8.83 -5.23
N ILE A 3 -3.15 7.92 -4.56
CA ILE A 3 -3.04 7.88 -3.11
C ILE A 3 -1.58 8.07 -2.68
N LYS A 4 -1.39 8.64 -1.49
CA LYS A 4 -0.07 8.72 -0.86
C LYS A 4 0.10 7.59 0.14
N VAL A 5 1.23 6.90 0.06
CA VAL A 5 1.67 5.93 1.05
C VAL A 5 2.93 6.46 1.72
N ARG A 6 2.90 6.54 3.05
CA ARG A 6 4.06 6.91 3.85
C ARG A 6 4.65 5.67 4.50
N THR A 7 5.91 5.41 4.25
CA THR A 7 6.68 4.32 4.87
C THR A 7 7.05 4.66 6.32
N LEU A 8 7.50 3.66 7.09
CA LEU A 8 7.94 3.87 8.48
C LEU A 8 9.20 4.74 8.60
N THR A 9 9.99 4.85 7.53
CA THR A 9 11.17 5.75 7.47
C THR A 9 10.79 7.19 7.12
N GLY A 10 9.50 7.47 6.89
CA GLY A 10 9.00 8.80 6.54
C GLY A 10 9.01 9.12 5.05
N LYS A 11 9.51 8.22 4.18
CA LYS A 11 9.42 8.39 2.72
C LYS A 11 7.96 8.32 2.27
N GLU A 12 7.54 9.29 1.47
CA GLU A 12 6.24 9.30 0.80
C GLU A 12 6.37 8.80 -0.64
N ILE A 13 5.44 7.96 -1.06
CA ILE A 13 5.29 7.52 -2.45
C ILE A 13 3.86 7.74 -2.92
N GLU A 14 3.71 8.02 -4.20
CA GLU A 14 2.40 8.09 -4.85
C GLU A 14 2.12 6.78 -5.59
N LEU A 15 0.93 6.23 -5.36
CA LEU A 15 0.42 5.07 -6.08
C LEU A 15 -0.80 5.50 -6.88
N ASP A 16 -0.80 5.17 -8.17
CA ASP A 16 -2.01 5.23 -8.98
C ASP A 16 -2.76 3.90 -8.85
N ILE A 17 -4.01 4.01 -8.41
CA ILE A 17 -4.92 2.90 -8.11
C ILE A 17 -6.29 3.12 -8.73
N GLU A 18 -7.02 2.05 -8.97
CA GLU A 18 -8.42 2.10 -9.40
C GLU A 18 -9.35 1.85 -8.21
N SER A 19 -10.61 2.27 -8.32
CA SER A 19 -11.59 2.19 -7.22
C SER A 19 -11.98 0.76 -6.83
N ASP A 20 -11.77 -0.20 -7.73
CA ASP A 20 -12.06 -1.62 -7.55
C ASP A 20 -10.83 -2.42 -7.08
N TYR A 21 -9.66 -1.78 -6.92
CA TYR A 21 -8.46 -2.45 -6.45
C TYR A 21 -8.65 -2.97 -5.03
N LYS A 22 -8.41 -4.27 -4.87
CA LYS A 22 -8.33 -4.92 -3.57
C LYS A 22 -7.03 -4.56 -2.85
N VAL A 23 -6.99 -4.80 -1.55
CA VAL A 23 -5.79 -4.60 -0.71
C VAL A 23 -4.60 -5.42 -1.21
N SER A 24 -4.81 -6.63 -1.74
CA SER A 24 -3.76 -7.43 -2.38
C SER A 24 -3.08 -6.67 -3.52
N ARG A 25 -3.87 -6.10 -4.43
CA ARG A 25 -3.37 -5.34 -5.56
C ARG A 25 -2.62 -4.08 -5.12
N ILE A 26 -3.11 -3.38 -4.10
CA ILE A 26 -2.39 -2.23 -3.53
C ILE A 26 -1.03 -2.66 -2.97
N LYS A 27 -0.94 -3.81 -2.30
CA LYS A 27 0.32 -4.33 -1.77
C LYS A 27 1.32 -4.69 -2.87
N GLU A 28 0.87 -5.30 -3.97
CA GLU A 28 1.71 -5.54 -5.16
C GLU A 28 2.29 -4.22 -5.70
N ARG A 29 1.46 -3.18 -5.81
CA ARG A 29 1.90 -1.85 -6.26
C ARG A 29 2.93 -1.21 -5.34
N VAL A 30 2.84 -1.45 -4.03
CA VAL A 30 3.87 -1.03 -3.06
C VAL A 30 5.16 -1.82 -3.25
N GLU A 31 5.07 -3.14 -3.50
CA GLU A 31 6.25 -3.99 -3.78
C GLU A 31 6.98 -3.52 -5.03
N GLU A 32 6.26 -3.24 -6.12
CA GLU A 32 6.83 -2.72 -7.37
C GLU A 32 7.66 -1.44 -7.17
N LYS A 33 7.28 -0.59 -6.20
CA LYS A 33 7.95 0.69 -5.94
C LYS A 33 9.04 0.63 -4.87
N GLU A 34 8.83 -0.15 -3.82
CA GLU A 34 9.70 -0.17 -2.64
C GLU A 34 10.48 -1.48 -2.47
N GLY A 35 10.15 -2.53 -3.21
CA GLY A 35 10.78 -3.85 -3.11
C GLY A 35 10.43 -4.64 -1.85
N ILE A 36 9.39 -4.23 -1.11
CA ILE A 36 8.97 -4.89 0.14
C ILE A 36 7.91 -5.96 -0.21
N PRO A 37 8.13 -7.25 0.07
CA PRO A 37 7.16 -8.30 -0.27
C PRO A 37 5.78 -8.09 0.39
N PRO A 38 4.64 -8.35 -0.30
CA PRO A 38 3.29 -8.09 0.19
C PRO A 38 2.96 -8.67 1.58
N VAL A 39 3.53 -9.82 1.90
CA VAL A 39 3.36 -10.51 3.20
C VAL A 39 4.05 -9.76 4.35
N GLN A 40 5.13 -9.03 4.05
CA GLN A 40 5.86 -8.22 5.03
C GLN A 40 5.24 -6.81 5.18
N GLN A 41 4.38 -6.41 4.25
CA GLN A 41 3.73 -5.11 4.31
C GLN A 41 2.57 -5.08 5.30
N ARG A 42 2.54 -4.04 6.15
CA ARG A 42 1.43 -3.69 7.03
C ARG A 42 0.84 -2.34 6.64
N LEU A 43 -0.23 -2.37 5.84
CA LEU A 43 -0.96 -1.17 5.45
C LEU A 43 -1.91 -0.74 6.57
N ILE A 44 -1.89 0.53 6.95
CA ILE A 44 -2.70 1.12 8.01
C ILE A 44 -3.42 2.35 7.45
N PHE A 45 -4.73 2.44 7.68
CA PHE A 45 -5.54 3.59 7.31
C PHE A 45 -6.58 3.88 8.38
N GLY A 46 -6.70 5.14 8.77
CA GLY A 46 -7.58 5.55 9.87
C GLY A 46 -7.30 4.80 11.18
N GLY A 47 -6.04 4.45 11.44
CA GLY A 47 -5.63 3.67 12.61
C GLY A 47 -5.98 2.18 12.56
N LYS A 48 -6.55 1.68 11.46
CA LYS A 48 -6.90 0.26 11.29
C LYS A 48 -5.99 -0.40 10.27
N GLN A 49 -5.51 -1.60 10.60
CA GLN A 49 -4.79 -2.44 9.65
C GLN A 49 -5.75 -2.91 8.56
N MET A 50 -5.31 -2.80 7.30
CA MET A 50 -6.02 -3.38 6.16
C MET A 50 -5.58 -4.83 5.97
N TYR A 51 -6.56 -5.72 5.78
CA TYR A 51 -6.34 -7.13 5.50
C TYR A 51 -6.65 -7.43 4.04
N VAL A 52 -6.00 -8.47 3.52
CA VAL A 52 -6.38 -9.05 2.23
C VAL A 52 -7.64 -9.87 2.48
N LEU A 53 -8.73 -9.53 1.80
CA LEU A 53 -9.94 -10.36 1.72
C LEU A 53 -9.90 -11.19 0.43
#